data_AF-A0A8R7R6I5-F1
#
_entry.id   AF-A0A8R7R6I5-F1
#
_cell.length_a   1.000
_cell.length_b   1.000
_cell.length_c   1.000
_cell.angle_alpha   90.00
_cell.angle_beta   90.00
_cell.angle_gamma   90.00
#
_symmetry.space_group_name_H-M   'P 1'
#
loop_
_entity.id
_entity.type
_entity.pdbx_description
1 polymer ?
#
loop_
_entity_poly.entity_id
_entity_poly.type
_entity_poly.pdbx_seq_one_letter_code
_entity_poly.pdbx_strand_id
1 'polypeptide(L)'
;MKMKEGGDWSSEWRRPHGSTKLGGLSMVPEWDSLPPELVQAVADRVLSTTGGVDAYMDMRAVCSTWRSAVAKPSPFAAVAGLRFRPRHWVTLDLQPDGLNDESRLFLHVPTGRFRRLHVPALRDNLVAGAADGLLVLADMYPPHLARVLNPFTGDMLHFPAALPRHFTFTSVKGGSHPTLVLLRWG
;
A
#
# COMPACT_ATOMS: atom_id res chain seq x y z
N MET A 1 43.44 20.26 -8.72
CA MET A 1 43.42 18.97 -7.98
C MET A 1 41.97 18.51 -7.94
N LYS A 2 41.67 17.40 -8.63
CA LYS A 2 40.30 16.94 -8.93
C LYS A 2 40.07 15.67 -8.11
N MET A 3 39.23 15.75 -7.08
CA MET A 3 38.79 14.56 -6.34
C MET A 3 37.57 13.96 -7.02
N LYS A 4 37.70 12.70 -7.42
CA LYS A 4 36.62 11.81 -7.85
C LYS A 4 36.18 11.01 -6.62
N GLU A 5 34.89 11.03 -6.33
CA GLU A 5 34.17 9.97 -5.62
C GLU A 5 32.85 9.81 -6.43
N GLY A 6 32.45 8.66 -6.98
CA GLY A 6 32.78 7.28 -6.66
C GLY A 6 31.65 6.70 -5.80
N GLY A 7 30.54 6.28 -6.42
CA GLY A 7 29.41 5.73 -5.68
C GLY A 7 28.21 5.35 -6.56
N ASP A 8 28.39 4.26 -7.30
CA ASP A 8 27.36 3.50 -8.01
C ASP A 8 26.37 2.88 -7.01
N TRP A 9 25.16 3.44 -6.92
CA TRP A 9 24.06 2.85 -6.15
C TRP A 9 23.20 2.00 -7.09
N SER A 10 23.74 0.86 -7.50
CA SER A 10 22.98 -0.20 -8.14
C SER A 10 22.07 -0.84 -7.10
N SER A 11 20.75 -0.70 -7.29
CA SER A 11 19.71 -1.35 -6.49
C SER A 11 19.72 -2.86 -6.78
N GLU A 12 20.61 -3.57 -6.10
CA GLU A 12 20.66 -5.03 -6.10
C GLU A 12 19.45 -5.54 -5.30
N TRP A 13 18.37 -5.87 -6.01
CA TRP A 13 17.35 -6.78 -5.52
C TRP A 13 18.04 -8.12 -5.23
N ARG A 14 18.51 -8.30 -3.99
CA ARG A 14 19.06 -9.57 -3.54
C ARG A 14 17.96 -10.62 -3.55
N ARG A 15 17.90 -11.36 -4.66
CA ARG A 15 17.33 -12.70 -4.68
C ARG A 15 18.04 -13.51 -3.58
N PRO A 16 17.33 -14.33 -2.80
CA PRO A 16 17.98 -15.18 -1.82
C PRO A 16 18.80 -16.23 -2.58
N HIS A 17 20.08 -15.97 -2.77
CA HIS A 17 21.06 -16.95 -3.23
C HIS A 17 21.74 -17.55 -2.01
N GLY A 18 21.32 -18.77 -1.70
CA GLY A 18 21.90 -19.62 -0.67
C GLY A 18 21.51 -21.07 -0.91
N SER A 19 21.81 -21.59 -2.10
CA SER A 19 21.67 -23.03 -2.36
C SER A 19 22.93 -23.74 -1.91
N THR A 20 22.94 -24.20 -0.66
CA THR A 20 23.91 -25.19 -0.19
C THR A 20 23.57 -26.51 -0.88
N LYS A 21 24.37 -26.90 -1.88
CA LYS A 21 24.22 -28.21 -2.54
C LYS A 21 24.76 -29.30 -1.62
N LEU A 22 23.85 -30.11 -1.06
CA LEU A 22 24.16 -31.43 -0.53
C LEU A 22 23.13 -32.41 -1.10
N GLY A 23 23.57 -33.33 -1.96
CA GLY A 23 22.88 -34.54 -2.42
C GLY A 23 21.36 -34.50 -2.68
N GLY A 24 20.97 -34.46 -3.96
CA GLY A 24 19.70 -35.03 -4.45
C GLY A 24 18.43 -34.24 -4.16
N LEU A 25 17.81 -33.71 -5.22
CA LEU A 25 16.54 -32.95 -5.25
C LEU A 25 16.63 -31.52 -4.73
N SER A 26 16.95 -30.60 -5.66
CA SER A 26 16.52 -29.21 -5.55
C SER A 26 15.00 -29.18 -5.69
N MET A 27 14.28 -29.40 -4.60
CA MET A 27 12.84 -29.23 -4.55
C MET A 27 12.55 -27.73 -4.46
N VAL A 28 12.71 -27.03 -5.59
CA VAL A 28 12.07 -25.72 -5.75
C VAL A 28 10.57 -26.00 -5.69
N PRO A 29 9.83 -25.44 -4.73
CA PRO A 29 8.39 -25.62 -4.71
C PRO A 29 7.83 -25.09 -6.03
N GLU A 30 7.14 -25.94 -6.76
CA GLU A 30 6.45 -25.55 -7.98
C GLU A 30 5.16 -24.82 -7.57
N TRP A 31 5.30 -23.56 -7.15
CA TRP A 31 4.17 -22.76 -6.66
C TRP A 31 3.04 -22.66 -7.69
N ASP A 32 3.39 -22.73 -8.98
CA ASP A 32 2.46 -22.70 -10.11
C ASP A 32 1.56 -23.94 -10.21
N SER A 33 1.91 -25.04 -9.54
CA SER A 33 1.14 -26.30 -9.56
C SER A 33 0.16 -26.43 -8.39
N LEU A 34 0.06 -25.44 -7.49
CA LEU A 34 -0.92 -25.49 -6.41
C LEU A 34 -2.35 -25.40 -6.96
N PRO A 35 -3.28 -26.26 -6.49
CA PRO A 35 -4.69 -26.13 -6.77
C PRO A 35 -5.22 -24.72 -6.43
N PRO A 36 -6.01 -24.09 -7.31
CA PRO A 36 -6.55 -22.75 -7.09
C PRO A 36 -7.26 -22.58 -5.75
N GLU A 37 -7.94 -23.62 -5.27
CA GLU A 37 -8.68 -23.65 -4.00
C GLU A 37 -7.73 -23.50 -2.80
N LEU A 38 -6.53 -24.10 -2.87
CA LEU A 38 -5.52 -23.94 -1.84
C LEU A 38 -4.92 -22.54 -1.86
N VAL A 39 -4.67 -21.99 -3.05
CA VAL A 39 -4.20 -20.59 -3.18
C VAL A 39 -5.24 -19.62 -2.60
N GLN A 40 -6.53 -19.85 -2.89
CA GLN A 40 -7.63 -19.06 -2.33
C GLN A 40 -7.73 -19.18 -0.81
N ALA A 41 -7.62 -20.39 -0.27
CA ALA A 41 -7.65 -20.62 1.18
C ALA A 41 -6.50 -19.88 1.90
N VAL A 42 -5.30 -19.89 1.33
CA VAL A 42 -4.16 -19.11 1.85
C VAL A 42 -4.47 -17.62 1.76
N ALA A 43 -5.00 -17.15 0.63
CA ALA A 43 -5.30 -15.74 0.42
C ALA A 43 -6.38 -15.23 1.40
N ASP A 44 -7.40 -16.04 1.68
CA ASP A 44 -8.42 -15.75 2.68
C ASP A 44 -7.84 -15.71 4.09
N ARG A 45 -6.90 -16.61 4.40
CA ARG A 45 -6.21 -16.60 5.69
C ARG A 45 -5.34 -15.36 5.86
N VAL A 46 -4.63 -14.96 4.81
CA VAL A 46 -3.84 -13.72 4.78
C VAL A 46 -4.73 -12.50 5.03
N LEU A 47 -5.87 -12.39 4.35
CA LEU A 47 -6.83 -11.28 4.57
C LEU A 47 -7.50 -11.33 5.95
N SER A 48 -7.70 -12.51 6.53
CA SER A 48 -8.20 -12.66 7.90
C SER A 48 -7.20 -12.19 8.95
N THR A 49 -5.92 -12.10 8.57
CA THR A 49 -4.85 -11.59 9.43
C THR A 49 -4.89 -10.06 9.42
N THR A 50 -4.64 -9.49 10.59
CA THR A 50 -4.50 -8.05 10.84
C THR A 50 -3.62 -7.37 9.78
N GLY A 51 -4.23 -6.56 8.90
CA GLY A 51 -3.51 -5.76 7.91
C GLY A 51 -2.97 -6.51 6.69
N GLY A 52 -3.45 -7.72 6.39
CA GLY A 52 -2.88 -8.60 5.36
C GLY A 52 -3.12 -8.24 3.89
N VAL A 53 -3.69 -7.07 3.58
CA VAL A 53 -3.97 -6.69 2.18
C VAL A 53 -2.71 -6.56 1.32
N ASP A 54 -1.58 -6.18 1.91
CA ASP A 54 -0.33 -6.05 1.17
C ASP A 54 0.22 -7.42 0.76
N ALA A 55 0.21 -8.39 1.69
CA ALA A 55 0.58 -9.77 1.42
C ALA A 55 -0.39 -10.42 0.42
N TYR A 56 -1.69 -10.13 0.50
CA TYR A 56 -2.67 -10.58 -0.49
C TYR A 56 -2.32 -10.07 -1.90
N MET A 57 -1.89 -8.82 -2.02
CA MET A 57 -1.47 -8.25 -3.30
C MET A 57 -0.13 -8.81 -3.77
N ASP A 58 0.80 -9.14 -2.86
CA ASP A 58 2.04 -9.84 -3.19
C ASP A 58 1.78 -11.26 -3.72
N MET A 59 0.81 -11.99 -3.16
CA MET A 59 0.41 -13.30 -3.68
C MET A 59 -0.01 -13.21 -5.16
N ARG A 60 -0.70 -12.14 -5.56
CA ARG A 60 -1.10 -11.90 -6.97
C ARG A 60 0.09 -11.58 -7.90
N ALA A 61 1.25 -11.27 -7.33
CA ALA A 61 2.48 -10.98 -8.07
C ALA A 61 3.37 -12.21 -8.28
N VAL A 62 3.10 -13.34 -7.60
CA VAL A 62 3.91 -14.58 -7.68
C VAL A 62 3.96 -15.12 -9.11
N CYS A 63 2.81 -15.48 -9.68
CA CYS A 63 2.70 -16.04 -11.03
C CYS A 63 1.29 -15.81 -11.61
N SER A 64 1.09 -16.16 -12.89
CA SER A 64 -0.22 -16.05 -13.55
C SER A 64 -1.27 -16.97 -12.93
N THR A 65 -0.91 -18.20 -12.53
CA THR A 65 -1.84 -19.16 -11.88
C THR A 65 -2.39 -18.58 -10.58
N TRP A 66 -1.51 -18.06 -9.72
CA TRP A 66 -1.91 -17.45 -8.45
C TRP A 66 -2.73 -16.18 -8.67
N ARG A 67 -2.33 -15.33 -9.63
CA ARG A 67 -3.08 -14.13 -9.98
C ARG A 67 -4.50 -14.43 -10.46
N SER A 68 -4.70 -15.54 -11.17
CA SER A 68 -6.01 -16.00 -11.64
C SER A 68 -6.85 -16.59 -10.50
N ALA A 69 -6.23 -17.31 -9.56
CA ALA A 69 -6.92 -17.85 -8.39
C ALA A 69 -7.33 -16.76 -7.39
N VAL A 70 -6.54 -15.68 -7.29
CA VAL A 70 -6.70 -14.59 -6.33
C VAL A 70 -7.23 -13.33 -7.02
N ALA A 71 -8.57 -13.18 -7.02
CA ALA A 71 -9.26 -12.10 -7.70
C ALA A 71 -8.84 -10.71 -7.20
N LYS A 72 -8.70 -9.74 -8.12
CA LYS A 72 -8.58 -8.34 -7.73
C LYS A 72 -9.92 -7.88 -7.12
N PRO A 73 -9.94 -7.18 -5.98
CA PRO A 73 -11.18 -6.60 -5.47
C PRO A 73 -11.77 -5.58 -6.44
N SER A 74 -13.09 -5.40 -6.41
CA SER A 74 -13.72 -4.22 -7.01
C SER A 74 -13.33 -2.96 -6.22
N PRO A 75 -13.40 -1.75 -6.81
CA PRO A 75 -13.07 -0.53 -6.09
C PRO A 75 -13.89 -0.33 -4.80
N PHE A 76 -15.17 -0.68 -4.84
CA PHE A 76 -16.00 -0.67 -3.65
C PHE A 76 -15.53 -1.66 -2.59
N ALA A 77 -15.21 -2.89 -2.98
CA ALA A 77 -14.70 -3.90 -2.04
C ALA A 77 -13.33 -3.53 -1.45
N ALA A 78 -12.46 -2.91 -2.25
CA ALA A 78 -11.13 -2.48 -1.83
C ALA A 78 -11.15 -1.35 -0.80
N VAL A 79 -12.10 -0.42 -0.93
CA VAL A 79 -12.15 0.79 -0.09
C VAL A 79 -13.15 0.64 1.06
N ALA A 80 -14.36 0.16 0.79
CA ALA A 80 -15.44 0.05 1.78
C ALA A 80 -15.55 -1.35 2.39
N GLY A 81 -15.09 -2.39 1.69
CA GLY A 81 -15.18 -3.78 2.13
C GLY A 81 -14.24 -4.07 3.30
N LEU A 82 -14.78 -4.65 4.38
CA LEU A 82 -13.98 -5.03 5.56
C LEU A 82 -12.85 -6.02 5.25
N ARG A 83 -13.04 -6.85 4.22
CA ARG A 83 -12.10 -7.88 3.79
C ARG A 83 -10.77 -7.31 3.27
N PHE A 84 -10.81 -6.18 2.56
CA PHE A 84 -9.62 -5.58 1.91
C PHE A 84 -9.13 -4.31 2.61
N ARG A 85 -9.71 -4.03 3.78
CA ARG A 85 -9.41 -2.83 4.53
C ARG A 85 -7.97 -2.90 5.06
N PRO A 86 -7.08 -1.93 4.75
CA PRO A 86 -5.68 -1.91 5.17
C PRO A 86 -5.53 -1.56 6.67
N ARG A 87 -6.23 -2.29 7.54
CA ARG A 87 -6.25 -2.02 8.98
C ARG A 87 -4.83 -2.03 9.52
N HIS A 88 -4.55 -1.11 10.45
CA HIS A 88 -3.28 -0.99 11.15
C HIS A 88 -2.09 -0.53 10.30
N TRP A 89 -2.32 -0.17 9.04
CA TRP A 89 -1.37 0.60 8.27
C TRP A 89 -1.58 2.09 8.52
N VAL A 90 -0.50 2.80 8.81
CA VAL A 90 -0.50 4.25 9.01
C VAL A 90 0.46 4.87 8.02
N THR A 91 -0.01 5.86 7.27
CA THR A 91 0.84 6.66 6.37
C THR A 91 1.73 7.58 7.20
N LEU A 92 3.04 7.55 6.95
CA LEU A 92 4.01 8.42 7.64
C LEU A 92 4.26 9.73 6.88
N ASP A 93 4.18 9.67 5.56
CA ASP A 93 4.54 10.80 4.69
C ASP A 93 3.27 11.35 4.04
N LEU A 94 2.57 12.24 4.74
CA LEU A 94 1.34 12.87 4.21
C LEU A 94 1.62 14.17 3.47
N GLN A 95 2.79 14.75 3.69
CA GLN A 95 3.23 15.98 3.06
C GLN A 95 4.23 15.63 1.95
N PRO A 96 4.10 16.22 0.75
CA PRO A 96 5.04 15.96 -0.33
C PRO A 96 6.43 16.53 0.00
N ASP A 97 7.46 15.70 -0.16
CA ASP A 97 8.86 16.16 -0.10
C ASP A 97 9.27 16.96 -1.37
N GLY A 98 8.37 17.08 -2.35
CA GLY A 98 8.52 17.84 -3.59
C GLY A 98 7.33 17.69 -4.53
N LEU A 99 7.29 18.47 -5.62
CA LEU A 99 6.16 18.57 -6.58
C LEU A 99 5.81 17.27 -7.33
N ASN A 100 6.53 16.17 -7.11
CA ASN A 100 6.31 14.91 -7.84
C ASN A 100 6.61 13.65 -7.01
N ASP A 101 6.45 13.69 -5.68
CA ASP A 101 6.57 12.48 -4.87
C ASP A 101 5.26 11.67 -4.89
N GLU A 102 5.21 10.73 -5.83
CA GLU A 102 4.15 9.71 -5.94
C GLU A 102 4.34 8.56 -4.98
N SER A 103 5.34 8.58 -4.10
CA SER A 103 5.57 7.49 -3.14
C SER A 103 5.01 7.82 -1.77
N ARG A 104 4.51 6.81 -1.06
CA ARG A 104 4.06 6.95 0.33
C ARG A 104 4.64 5.85 1.19
N LEU A 105 5.20 6.23 2.34
CA LEU A 105 5.67 5.28 3.35
C LEU A 105 4.54 4.94 4.31
N PHE A 106 4.33 3.65 4.51
CA PHE A 106 3.36 3.10 5.45
C PHE A 106 4.06 2.27 6.52
N LEU A 107 3.56 2.38 7.75
CA LEU A 107 3.96 1.57 8.90
C LEU A 107 2.82 0.62 9.27
N HIS A 108 3.09 -0.67 9.30
CA HIS A 108 2.23 -1.66 9.91
C HIS A 108 2.47 -1.65 11.42
N VAL A 109 1.58 -0.99 12.15
CA VAL A 109 1.76 -0.70 13.59
C VAL A 109 2.00 -1.97 14.44
N PRO A 110 1.27 -3.09 14.24
CA PRO A 110 1.41 -4.27 15.10
C PRO A 110 2.77 -4.96 14.98
N THR A 111 3.42 -4.88 13.81
CA THR A 111 4.68 -5.59 13.55
C THR A 111 5.88 -4.67 13.35
N GLY A 112 5.67 -3.35 13.30
CA GLY A 112 6.72 -2.38 12.99
C GLY A 112 7.22 -2.43 11.54
N ARG A 113 6.53 -3.15 10.64
CA ARG A 113 7.01 -3.34 9.25
C ARG A 113 6.71 -2.10 8.41
N PHE A 114 7.68 -1.66 7.64
CA PHE A 114 7.53 -0.53 6.71
C PHE A 114 7.24 -1.01 5.29
N ARG A 115 6.45 -0.23 4.56
CA ARG A 115 6.14 -0.46 3.14
C ARG A 115 6.13 0.88 2.40
N ARG A 116 7.06 1.07 1.46
CA ARG A 116 7.00 2.21 0.53
C ARG A 116 6.21 1.78 -0.71
N LEU A 117 5.15 2.50 -1.02
CA LEU A 117 4.30 2.22 -2.17
C LEU A 117 4.41 3.36 -3.17
N HIS A 118 4.51 3.01 -4.45
CA HIS A 118 4.28 3.95 -5.53
C HIS A 118 2.78 4.09 -5.75
N VAL A 119 2.29 5.32 -5.72
CA VAL A 119 0.87 5.70 -5.73
C VAL A 119 0.66 6.71 -6.87
N PRO A 120 0.47 6.22 -8.11
CA PRO A 120 0.37 7.08 -9.30
C PRO A 120 -0.76 8.12 -9.23
N ALA A 121 -1.83 7.83 -8.47
CA ALA A 121 -2.96 8.74 -8.30
C ALA A 121 -2.55 10.11 -7.71
N LEU A 122 -1.39 10.20 -7.07
CA LEU A 122 -0.90 11.45 -6.48
C LEU A 122 -0.41 12.47 -7.50
N ARG A 123 -0.22 12.09 -8.78
CA ARG A 123 0.13 13.05 -9.85
C ARG A 123 -0.93 14.12 -10.03
N ASP A 124 -2.20 13.73 -9.91
CA ASP A 124 -3.35 14.57 -10.22
C ASP A 124 -4.19 14.94 -8.99
N ASN A 125 -3.76 14.50 -7.80
CA ASN A 125 -4.52 14.63 -6.57
C ASN A 125 -3.67 15.10 -5.40
N LEU A 126 -4.25 15.99 -4.57
CA LEU A 126 -3.72 16.39 -3.29
C LEU A 126 -4.10 15.37 -2.22
N VAL A 127 -3.19 15.11 -1.28
CA VAL A 127 -3.52 14.30 -0.09
C VAL A 127 -4.16 15.21 0.95
N ALA A 128 -5.44 14.97 1.23
CA ALA A 128 -6.19 15.69 2.27
C ALA A 128 -6.08 15.03 3.64
N GLY A 129 -5.78 13.72 3.68
CA GLY A 129 -5.55 12.99 4.92
C GLY A 129 -5.40 11.49 4.70
N ALA A 130 -5.32 10.76 5.79
CA ALA A 130 -5.34 9.30 5.79
C ALA A 130 -6.13 8.78 6.98
N ALA A 131 -6.83 7.66 6.78
CA ALA A 131 -7.60 7.00 7.82
C ALA A 131 -7.60 5.49 7.56
N ASP A 132 -7.25 4.71 8.58
CA ASP A 132 -7.31 3.25 8.55
C ASP A 132 -6.57 2.62 7.35
N GLY A 133 -5.38 3.16 7.05
CA GLY A 133 -4.53 2.76 5.93
C GLY A 133 -4.99 3.25 4.55
N LEU A 134 -6.14 3.91 4.45
CA LEU A 134 -6.64 4.54 3.23
C LEU A 134 -6.15 5.99 3.12
N LEU A 135 -6.00 6.47 1.90
CA LEU A 135 -5.71 7.87 1.61
C LEU A 135 -6.99 8.61 1.22
N VAL A 136 -7.22 9.77 1.83
CA VAL A 136 -8.25 10.72 1.40
C VAL A 136 -7.58 11.76 0.53
N LEU A 137 -8.06 11.85 -0.71
CA LEU A 137 -7.50 12.69 -1.76
C LEU A 137 -8.52 13.75 -2.19
N ALA A 138 -8.02 14.84 -2.74
CA ALA A 138 -8.78 15.85 -3.47
C ALA A 138 -8.22 15.98 -4.89
N ASP A 139 -9.09 16.12 -5.88
CA ASP A 139 -8.64 16.54 -7.22
C ASP A 139 -7.83 17.85 -7.13
N MET A 140 -6.73 17.94 -7.87
CA MET A 140 -5.93 19.18 -7.91
C MET A 140 -6.71 20.37 -8.46
N TYR A 141 -7.68 20.13 -9.34
CA TYR A 141 -8.46 21.17 -9.99
C TYR A 141 -9.85 21.32 -9.36
N PRO A 142 -10.42 22.54 -9.33
CA PRO A 142 -11.79 22.76 -8.91
C PRO A 142 -12.77 21.83 -9.67
N PRO A 143 -13.77 21.25 -8.98
CA PRO A 143 -14.22 21.60 -7.63
C PRO A 143 -13.53 20.85 -6.48
N HIS A 144 -12.36 20.21 -6.68
CA HIS A 144 -11.64 19.45 -5.65
C HIS A 144 -12.46 18.30 -5.06
N LEU A 145 -12.99 17.42 -5.92
CA LEU A 145 -13.81 16.30 -5.49
C LEU A 145 -13.01 15.35 -4.60
N ALA A 146 -13.65 14.93 -3.52
CA ALA A 146 -13.11 13.98 -2.56
C ALA A 146 -13.02 12.58 -3.17
N ARG A 147 -11.91 11.93 -2.92
CA ARG A 147 -11.64 10.55 -3.35
C ARG A 147 -11.03 9.78 -2.20
N VAL A 148 -11.35 8.49 -2.12
CA VAL A 148 -10.72 7.60 -1.14
C VAL A 148 -10.02 6.48 -1.88
N LEU A 149 -8.72 6.37 -1.66
CA LEU A 149 -7.84 5.43 -2.33
C LEU A 149 -7.38 4.36 -1.34
N ASN A 150 -7.44 3.10 -1.76
CA ASN A 150 -6.68 2.03 -1.14
C ASN A 150 -5.29 1.96 -1.80
N PRO A 151 -4.21 2.39 -1.12
CA PRO A 151 -2.89 2.47 -1.73
C PRO A 151 -2.28 1.09 -2.02
N PHE A 152 -2.75 0.03 -1.37
CA PHE A 152 -2.23 -1.34 -1.56
C PHE A 152 -2.85 -2.03 -2.76
N THR A 153 -4.12 -1.74 -3.08
CA THR A 153 -4.79 -2.32 -4.27
C THR A 153 -4.74 -1.40 -5.48
N GLY A 154 -4.52 -0.09 -5.25
CA GLY A 154 -4.59 0.96 -6.25
C GLY A 154 -6.01 1.35 -6.63
N ASP A 155 -7.04 0.80 -5.96
CA ASP A 155 -8.43 1.08 -6.29
C ASP A 155 -8.98 2.27 -5.49
N MET A 156 -9.86 3.03 -6.13
CA MET A 156 -10.32 4.33 -5.64
C MET A 156 -11.84 4.45 -5.74
N LEU A 157 -12.45 5.07 -4.74
CA LEU A 157 -13.83 5.53 -4.78
C LEU A 157 -13.88 7.04 -4.93
N HIS A 158 -14.77 7.50 -5.81
CA HIS A 158 -15.02 8.90 -6.07
C HIS A 158 -16.28 9.33 -5.32
N PHE A 159 -16.22 10.48 -4.68
CA PHE A 159 -17.37 11.06 -3.99
C PHE A 159 -17.83 12.32 -4.72
N PRO A 160 -19.14 12.56 -4.86
CA PRO A 160 -19.67 13.76 -5.49
C PRO A 160 -19.56 15.01 -4.59
N ALA A 161 -18.76 14.95 -3.52
CA ALA A 161 -18.56 16.03 -2.56
C ALA A 161 -17.18 16.64 -2.78
N ALA A 162 -17.13 17.98 -2.83
CA ALA A 162 -15.87 18.72 -2.81
C ALA A 162 -15.27 18.74 -1.40
N LEU A 163 -13.94 18.70 -1.28
CA LEU A 163 -13.28 19.03 -0.04
C LEU A 163 -13.28 20.56 0.19
N PRO A 164 -13.48 21.05 1.43
CA PRO A 164 -13.47 22.47 1.74
C PRO A 164 -12.16 23.16 1.32
N ARG A 165 -12.21 24.43 0.89
CA ARG A 165 -11.08 25.15 0.26
C ARG A 165 -9.89 25.49 1.19
N HIS A 166 -9.93 25.11 2.46
CA HIS A 166 -8.99 25.52 3.51
C HIS A 166 -8.70 24.39 4.51
N PHE A 167 -8.45 23.17 4.02
CA PHE A 167 -7.90 22.13 4.89
C PHE A 167 -6.44 22.47 5.22
N THR A 168 -6.20 22.93 6.45
CA THR A 168 -4.83 23.08 6.97
C THR A 168 -4.44 21.75 7.61
N PHE A 169 -3.31 21.17 7.20
CA PHE A 169 -2.83 19.90 7.72
C PHE A 169 -2.31 20.07 9.16
N THR A 170 -3.09 19.68 10.16
CA THR A 170 -2.59 19.52 11.53
C THR A 170 -2.33 18.04 11.80
N SER A 171 -1.06 17.63 11.71
CA SER A 171 -0.61 16.35 12.24
C SER A 171 -0.74 16.36 13.76
N VAL A 172 -1.60 15.50 14.30
CA VAL A 172 -1.63 15.21 15.74
C VAL A 172 -0.88 13.90 15.95
N LYS A 173 0.30 13.96 16.59
CA LYS A 173 0.97 12.77 17.12
C LYS A 173 0.24 12.33 18.39
N GLY A 174 -0.65 11.34 18.25
CA GLY A 174 -1.34 10.70 19.37
C GLY A 174 -0.82 9.28 19.59
N GLY A 175 -0.38 8.97 20.81
CA GLY A 175 0.05 7.64 21.20
C GLY A 175 -1.07 6.59 21.27
N SER A 176 -0.65 5.33 21.13
CA SER A 176 -1.27 4.03 21.42
C SER A 176 -2.70 3.67 20.97
N HIS A 177 -3.60 4.56 20.54
CA HIS A 177 -4.98 4.23 20.11
C HIS A 177 -5.32 4.90 18.76
N PRO A 178 -6.29 4.38 17.96
CA PRO A 178 -6.50 4.81 16.57
C PRO A 178 -6.76 6.31 16.54
N THR A 179 -5.77 7.05 16.05
CA THR A 179 -5.78 8.50 16.08
C THR A 179 -6.75 8.98 14.99
N LEU A 180 -7.87 9.53 15.45
CA LEU A 180 -8.76 10.36 14.64
C LEU A 180 -7.98 11.61 14.20
N VAL A 181 -7.83 11.79 12.88
CA VAL A 181 -7.46 13.11 12.34
C VAL A 181 -8.72 13.97 12.38
N LEU A 182 -8.83 14.82 13.39
CA LEU A 182 -9.91 15.79 13.49
C LEU A 182 -9.59 16.96 12.55
N LEU A 183 -10.35 17.09 11.47
CA LEU A 183 -10.37 18.32 10.68
C LEU A 183 -11.04 19.39 11.54
N ARG A 184 -10.25 20.25 12.17
CA ARG A 184 -10.80 21.38 12.93
C ARG A 184 -10.97 22.59 12.01
N TRP A 185 -12.20 23.09 11.99
CA TRP A 185 -12.60 24.35 11.37
C TRP A 185 -12.02 25.54 12.15
N GLY A 186 -11.46 26.51 11.42
CA GLY A 186 -11.09 27.85 11.90
C GLY A 186 -11.81 28.89 11.06
#